data_AF-A0A352JYS4-F1
#
_entry.id   AF-A0A352JYS4-F1
#
_cell.length_a   1.000
_cell.length_b   1.000
_cell.length_c   1.000
_cell.angle_alpha   90.00
_cell.angle_beta   90.00
_cell.angle_gamma   90.00
#
_symmetry.space_group_name_H-M   'P 1'
#
loop_
_entity.id
_entity.type
_entity.pdbx_description
1 polymer ?
#
loop_
_entity_poly.entity_id
_entity_poly.type
_entity_poly.pdbx_seq_one_letter_code
_entity_poly.pdbx_strand_id
1 'polypeptide(L)' 'MIHLITSENALTDALEWIRADDQVVLAGKALQALHRIPPTSSPVAIFEDDAAFVPSGNYTTLSMDQWLDALEVSPCRTWS' A
#
# COMPACT_ATOMS: atom_id res chain seq x y z
N MET A 1 -2.29 -7.41 -9.04
CA MET A 1 -3.51 -7.05 -8.27
C MET A 1 -3.14 -5.93 -7.31
N ILE A 2 -4.09 -5.12 -6.87
CA ILE A 2 -3.87 -4.08 -5.87
C ILE A 2 -4.27 -4.61 -4.49
N HIS A 3 -3.40 -4.40 -3.49
CA HIS A 3 -3.68 -4.64 -2.08
C HIS A 3 -3.76 -3.31 -1.35
N LEU A 4 -4.97 -2.84 -1.04
CA LEU A 4 -5.19 -1.63 -0.24
C LEU A 4 -5.27 -2.01 1.23
N ILE A 5 -4.29 -1.60 2.02
CA ILE A 5 -4.18 -1.94 3.45
C ILE A 5 -4.42 -0.67 4.27
N THR A 6 -5.46 -0.69 5.11
CA THR A 6 -5.93 0.49 5.86
C THR A 6 -5.68 0.40 7.37
N SER A 7 -5.33 -0.79 7.85
CA SER A 7 -5.18 -1.15 9.25
C SER A 7 -3.84 -1.85 9.50
N GLU A 8 -3.22 -1.54 10.63
CA GLU A 8 -1.98 -2.20 11.07
C GLU A 8 -2.17 -3.70 11.28
N ASN A 9 -3.32 -4.13 11.82
CA ASN A 9 -3.56 -5.53 12.14
C ASN A 9 -3.72 -6.40 10.89
N ALA A 10 -4.29 -5.82 9.82
CA ALA A 10 -4.52 -6.53 8.58
C ALA A 10 -3.26 -6.65 7.70
N LEU A 11 -2.15 -5.99 8.09
CA LEU A 11 -0.91 -6.02 7.34
C LEU A 11 -0.32 -7.44 7.26
N THR A 12 -0.30 -8.18 8.37
CA THR A 12 0.25 -9.54 8.41
C THR A 12 -0.51 -10.47 7.47
N ASP A 13 -1.84 -10.44 7.53
CA ASP A 13 -2.70 -11.25 6.67
C ASP A 13 -2.53 -10.84 5.19
N ALA A 14 -2.40 -9.54 4.90
CA ALA A 14 -2.17 -9.07 3.55
C ALA A 14 -0.82 -9.55 2.99
N LEU A 15 0.25 -9.53 3.80
CA LEU A 15 1.60 -9.96 3.41
C LEU A 15 1.65 -11.44 2.98
N GLU A 16 0.82 -12.31 3.57
CA GLU A 16 0.73 -13.71 3.14
C GLU A 16 0.14 -13.90 1.74
N TRP A 17 -0.58 -12.90 1.22
CA TRP A 17 -1.24 -12.96 -0.07
C TRP A 17 -0.53 -12.18 -1.18
N ILE A 18 0.34 -11.24 -0.83
CA ILE A 18 1.05 -10.37 -1.77
C ILE A 18 2.05 -11.19 -2.58
N ARG A 19 2.00 -11.02 -3.91
CA ARG A 19 2.96 -11.59 -4.86
C ARG A 19 3.89 -10.50 -5.37
N ALA A 20 5.04 -10.90 -5.94
CA ALA A 20 6.08 -9.98 -6.40
C ALA A 20 5.60 -8.90 -7.39
N ASP A 21 4.61 -9.23 -8.23
CA ASP A 21 4.05 -8.31 -9.25
C ASP A 21 2.79 -7.57 -8.78
N ASP A 22 2.37 -7.75 -7.52
CA ASP A 22 1.25 -7.02 -6.96
C ASP A 22 1.69 -5.62 -6.50
N GLN A 23 0.74 -4.69 -6.51
CA GLN A 23 0.92 -3.34 -5.97
C GLN A 23 0.37 -3.28 -4.56
N VAL A 24 1.18 -2.80 -3.62
CA VAL A 24 0.76 -2.59 -2.23
C VAL A 24 0.49 -1.12 -2.02
N VAL A 25 -0.71 -0.77 -1.58
CA VAL A 25 -1.08 0.61 -1.22
C VAL A 25 -1.42 0.66 0.26
N LEU A 26 -0.70 1.49 1.01
CA LEU A 26 -0.99 1.72 2.44
C LEU A 26 -1.72 3.03 2.62
N ALA A 27 -2.72 3.03 3.50
CA ALA A 27 -3.45 4.22 3.89
C ALA A 27 -3.87 4.15 5.36
N GLY A 28 -4.27 5.29 5.92
CA GLY A 28 -4.83 5.36 7.27
C GLY A 28 -3.88 4.81 8.34
N LYS A 29 -4.36 3.90 9.18
CA LYS A 29 -3.57 3.37 10.31
C LYS A 29 -2.44 2.43 9.88
N ALA A 30 -2.53 1.83 8.69
CA ALA A 30 -1.48 0.94 8.17
C ALA A 30 -0.15 1.67 7.96
N LEU A 31 -0.18 2.99 7.74
CA LEU A 31 1.01 3.82 7.58
C LEU A 31 1.97 3.74 8.78
N GLN A 32 1.44 3.52 9.99
CA GLN A 32 2.26 3.35 11.20
C GLN A 32 3.09 2.06 11.16
N ALA A 33 2.66 1.08 10.37
CA ALA A 33 3.29 -0.22 10.23
C ALA A 33 4.21 -0.33 9.00
N LEU A 34 4.47 0.77 8.28
CA LEU A 34 5.35 0.81 7.11
C LEU A 34 6.72 0.14 7.38
N HIS A 35 7.29 0.39 8.56
CA HIS A 35 8.57 -0.17 9.00
C HIS A 35 8.57 -1.70 9.17
N ARG A 36 7.40 -2.34 9.19
CA ARG A 36 7.24 -3.79 9.32
C ARG A 36 7.11 -4.50 7.98
N ILE A 37 6.96 -3.75 6.90
CA ILE A 37 6.92 -4.34 5.56
C ILE A 37 8.33 -4.81 5.25
N PRO A 38 8.52 -6.13 5.07
CA PRO A 38 9.83 -6.64 4.69
C PRO A 38 10.23 -6.00 3.34
N PRO A 39 11.52 -5.93 3.00
CA PRO A 39 11.93 -5.56 1.65
C PRO A 39 11.35 -6.58 0.66
N THR A 40 10.17 -6.29 0.13
CA THR A 40 9.46 -7.10 -0.86
C THR A 40 9.85 -6.64 -2.25
N SER A 41 9.76 -7.55 -3.22
CA SER A 41 9.89 -7.20 -4.63
C SER A 41 8.73 -6.32 -5.12
N SER A 42 7.60 -6.36 -4.41
CA SER A 42 6.39 -5.61 -4.74
C SER A 42 6.54 -4.12 -4.41
N PRO A 43 6.23 -3.21 -5.34
CA PRO A 43 6.26 -1.79 -5.09
C PRO A 43 5.22 -1.39 -4.04
N VAL A 44 5.67 -0.70 -3.00
CA VAL A 44 4.83 -0.09 -1.97
C VAL A 44 4.54 1.37 -2.35
N ALA A 45 3.27 1.74 -2.31
CA ALA A 45 2.81 3.10 -2.53
C ALA A 45 1.98 3.60 -1.34
N ILE A 46 1.98 4.91 -1.14
CA ILE A 46 1.08 5.64 -0.23
C ILE A 46 0.45 6.80 -0.98
N PHE A 47 -0.61 7.39 -0.45
CA PHE A 47 -1.18 8.60 -1.05
C PHE A 47 -0.26 9.82 -0.83
N GLU A 48 -0.20 10.72 -1.81
CA GLU A 48 0.60 11.95 -1.72
C GLU A 48 0.26 12.78 -0.48
N ASP A 49 -1.03 12.87 -0.14
CA ASP A 49 -1.50 13.58 1.05
C ASP A 49 -0.98 12.96 2.36
N ASP A 50 -0.80 11.64 2.38
CA ASP A 50 -0.30 10.91 3.54
C ASP A 50 1.22 11.05 3.69
N ALA A 51 1.95 11.30 2.59
CA ALA A 51 3.40 11.38 2.58
C ALA A 51 3.96 12.50 3.48
N ALA A 52 3.18 13.56 3.72
CA ALA A 52 3.54 14.63 4.65
C ALA A 52 3.59 14.18 6.12
N PHE A 53 2.92 13.07 6.46
CA PHE A 53 2.72 12.60 7.83
C PHE A 53 3.53 11.34 8.17
N VAL A 54 4.20 10.75 7.19
CA VAL A 54 5.07 9.59 7.39
C VAL A 54 6.54 9.94 7.12
N PRO A 55 7.48 9.35 7.89
CA PRO A 55 8.89 9.50 7.61
C PRO A 55 9.24 8.97 6.22
N SER A 56 10.29 9.52 5.60
CA SER A 56 10.80 9.02 4.32
C SER A 56 11.18 7.54 4.45
N GLY A 57 10.83 6.74 3.45
CA GLY A 57 11.05 5.29 3.45
C GLY A 57 11.10 4.72 2.05
N ASN A 58 11.09 3.40 1.96
CA ASN A 58 11.10 2.70 0.67
C ASN A 58 9.66 2.54 0.14
N TYR A 59 9.04 3.67 -0.22
CA TYR A 59 7.74 3.73 -0.86
C TYR A 59 7.73 4.79 -1.96
N THR A 60 6.75 4.66 -2.85
CA THR A 60 6.39 5.69 -3.83
C THR A 60 5.12 6.41 -3.37
N THR A 61 4.87 7.58 -3.93
CA THR A 61 3.62 8.30 -3.71
C THR A 61 2.70 8.14 -4.90
N LEU A 62 1.39 8.14 -4.63
CA LEU A 62 0.33 7.98 -5.60
C LEU A 62 -0.67 9.13 -5.45
N SER A 63 -0.98 9.81 -6.55
CA SER A 63 -2.06 10.80 -6.57
C SER A 63 -3.44 10.13 -6.65
N MET A 64 -4.51 10.87 -6.38
CA MET A 64 -5.87 10.34 -6.51
C MET A 64 -6.24 9.98 -7.96
N ASP A 65 -5.73 10.71 -8.95
CA ASP A 65 -5.96 10.37 -10.37
C ASP A 65 -5.26 9.06 -10.73
N GLN A 66 -4.00 8.88 -10.32
CA GLN A 66 -3.26 7.63 -10.54
C GLN A 66 -3.91 6.44 -9.82
N TRP A 67 -4.53 6.68 -8.66
CA TRP A 67 -5.29 5.66 -7.94
C TRP A 67 -6.53 5.21 -8.72
N LEU A 68 -7.30 6.15 -9.26
CA LEU A 68 -8.46 5.84 -10.08
C LEU A 68 -8.06 5.07 -11.34
N ASP A 69 -7.03 5.52 -12.05
CA ASP A 69 -6.49 4.84 -13.23
C ASP A 69 -6.06 3.39 -12.89
N ALA A 70 -5.39 3.19 -11.75
CA ALA A 70 -4.96 1.87 -11.29
C ALA A 70 -6.14 0.93 -11.00
N LEU A 71 -7.22 1.45 -10.41
CA LEU A 71 -8.43 0.69 -10.10
C LEU A 71 -9.22 0.28 -11.36
N GLU A 72 -9.11 1.05 -12.45
CA GLU A 72 -9.75 0.69 -13.72
C GLU A 72 -9.07 -0.50 -14.41
N VAL A 73 -7.76 -0.67 -14.21
CA VAL A 73 -6.96 -1.69 -14.92
C VAL A 73 -6.63 -2.93 -14.08
N SER A 74 -6.74 -2.85 -12.75
CA SER A 74 -6.42 -3.95 -11.85
C SER A 74 -7.48 -4.14 -10.77
N PRO A 75 -7.86 -5.39 -10.45
CA PRO A 75 -8.70 -5.65 -9.30
C PRO A 75 -8.00 -5.19 -8.01
N CYS A 76 -8.81 -4.73 -7.05
CA CYS A 76 -8.35 -4.28 -5.74
C CYS A 76 -8.97 -5.14 -4.63
N ARG A 77 -8.11 -5.61 -3.72
CA ARG A 77 -8.52 -6.24 -2.46
C ARG A 77 -8.17 -5.33 -1.29
N THR A 78 -9.16 -5.06 -0.46
CA THR A 78 -9.03 -4.20 0.71
C THR A 78 -8.80 -5.02 1.97
N TRP A 79 -7.94 -4.52 2.86
CA TRP A 79 -7.57 -5.12 4.15
C TRP A 79 -7.76 -4.09 5.27
N SER A 80 -8.53 -4.43 6.30
CA SER A 80 -8.94 -3.52 7.40
C SER A 80 -9.05 -4.26 8.73
#